data_AF-X0VPR9-F1
#
_entry.id   AF-X0VPR9-F1
#
_cell.length_a   1.000
_cell.length_b   1.000
_cell.length_c   1.000
_cell.angle_alpha   90.00
_cell.angle_beta   90.00
_cell.angle_gamma   90.00
#
_symmetry.space_group_name_H-M   'P 1'
#
loop_
_entity.id
_entity.type
_entity.pdbx_description
1 polymer ?
#
loop_
_entity_poly.entity_id
_entity_poly.type
_entity_poly.pdbx_seq_one_letter_code
_entity_poly.pdbx_strand_id
1 'polypeptide(L)'
;KLIGPQNVDPSLKKRVDDLSLKGGTLYANAFLTREPVRYRAKFKEAEQTGVCYPMDSREIYYEHVADCMGIQGNPTMPPERYMWLWAGSSRIFTPEYHSQCTRPGRYLESSIVAYVPPPEYHVDGPDAINRDKDKMNAYMRDAFSSVVEGLEEPNLVRHWGLTPQEQEFRNTGMLGGTWYGIRQCRDQWWNERPLPEMARYRVPGIDGLYLCHQSSAHPGGLCLMAIGYNLMHILIEDGIAEPGDWWYASPWYIPEKGKISAVP
;
A
#
# COMPACT_ATOMS: atom_id res chain seq x y z
N LYS A 1 21.90 15.32 12.09
CA LYS A 1 20.88 15.15 13.15
C LYS A 1 19.55 15.59 12.56
N LEU A 2 18.52 14.75 12.59
CA LEU A 2 17.16 15.17 12.22
C LEU A 2 16.72 16.27 13.20
N ILE A 3 16.06 17.31 12.69
CA ILE A 3 15.50 18.39 13.51
C ILE A 3 14.40 17.84 14.42
N GLY A 4 14.35 18.29 15.67
CA GLY A 4 13.33 17.85 16.62
C GLY A 4 11.98 18.55 16.38
N PRO A 5 10.87 18.01 16.92
CA PRO A 5 9.52 18.53 16.71
C PRO A 5 9.33 20.00 17.14
N GLN A 6 10.18 20.51 18.03
CA GLN A 6 10.21 21.92 18.43
C GLN A 6 10.58 22.90 17.29
N ASN A 7 11.10 22.40 16.16
CA ASN A 7 11.44 23.19 14.98
C ASN A 7 10.37 23.11 13.88
N VAL A 8 9.26 22.42 14.15
CA VAL A 8 8.13 22.30 13.24
C VAL A 8 7.03 23.22 13.75
N ASP A 9 6.45 24.02 12.87
CA ASP A 9 5.29 24.84 13.21
C ASP A 9 4.18 23.95 13.83
N PRO A 10 3.68 24.27 15.04
CA PRO A 10 2.69 23.43 15.72
C PRO A 10 1.41 23.22 14.90
N SER A 11 1.00 24.18 14.07
CA SER A 11 -0.16 24.07 13.18
C SER A 11 0.11 23.14 12.00
N LEU A 12 1.32 23.16 11.44
CA LEU A 12 1.73 22.17 10.42
C LEU A 12 1.72 20.77 11.03
N LYS A 13 2.34 20.60 12.21
CA LYS A 13 2.37 19.33 12.91
C LYS A 13 0.95 18.79 13.14
N LYS A 14 0.05 19.63 13.66
CA LYS A 14 -1.34 19.23 13.92
C LYS A 14 -2.05 18.78 12.63
N ARG A 15 -1.86 19.48 11.52
CA ARG A 15 -2.47 19.11 10.23
C ARG A 15 -1.92 17.79 9.68
N VAL A 16 -0.64 17.50 9.89
CA VAL A 16 -0.04 16.19 9.56
C VAL A 16 -0.62 15.09 10.46
N ASP A 17 -0.74 15.33 11.77
CA ASP A 17 -1.33 14.38 12.72
C ASP A 17 -2.83 14.11 12.44
N ASP A 18 -3.53 15.07 11.81
CA ASP A 18 -4.94 14.97 11.43
C ASP A 18 -5.18 14.22 10.10
N LEU A 19 -4.12 13.83 9.40
CA LEU A 19 -4.24 13.00 8.21
C LEU A 19 -4.83 11.65 8.58
N SER A 20 -5.76 11.17 7.76
CA SER A 20 -6.45 9.92 8.06
C SER A 20 -5.73 8.79 7.34
N LEU A 21 -5.51 7.66 8.00
CA LEU A 21 -4.94 6.46 7.36
C LEU A 21 -6.02 5.50 6.85
N LYS A 22 -7.29 5.83 7.03
CA LYS A 22 -8.42 4.97 6.69
C LYS A 22 -8.46 4.64 5.19
N GLY A 23 -8.82 3.40 4.88
CA GLY A 23 -9.14 2.96 3.52
C GLY A 23 -7.95 2.56 2.65
N GLY A 24 -6.75 2.43 3.23
CA GLY A 24 -5.57 1.93 2.52
C GLY A 24 -4.83 0.78 3.21
N THR A 25 -5.27 0.36 4.40
CA THR A 25 -4.56 -0.63 5.20
C THR A 25 -4.80 -2.05 4.73
N LEU A 26 -3.71 -2.84 4.62
CA LEU A 26 -3.75 -4.22 4.13
C LEU A 26 -3.24 -5.22 5.16
N TYR A 27 -3.85 -6.40 5.19
CA TYR A 27 -3.25 -7.62 5.70
C TYR A 27 -2.67 -8.40 4.52
N ALA A 28 -1.36 -8.61 4.49
CA ALA A 28 -0.70 -9.29 3.38
C ALA A 28 -0.45 -10.77 3.70
N ASN A 29 -0.66 -11.64 2.71
CA ASN A 29 -0.51 -13.08 2.82
C ASN A 29 0.41 -13.60 1.71
N ALA A 30 1.31 -14.51 2.10
CA ALA A 30 2.11 -15.31 1.19
C ALA A 30 2.09 -16.79 1.63
N PHE A 31 2.01 -17.70 0.67
CA PHE A 31 1.93 -19.14 0.89
C PHE A 31 3.09 -19.84 0.19
N LEU A 32 3.84 -20.67 0.91
CA LEU A 32 4.80 -21.60 0.33
C LEU A 32 4.14 -22.97 0.20
N THR A 33 4.13 -23.53 -0.99
CA THR A 33 3.54 -24.82 -1.30
C THR A 33 4.53 -25.79 -1.95
N ARG A 34 4.19 -27.09 -1.99
CA ARG A 34 4.98 -28.14 -2.68
C ARG A 34 4.62 -28.24 -4.15
N GLU A 35 3.39 -27.93 -4.50
CA GLU A 35 2.80 -27.82 -5.82
C GLU A 35 2.07 -26.46 -5.94
N PRO A 36 1.98 -25.85 -7.14
CA PRO A 36 1.24 -24.61 -7.33
C PRO A 36 -0.22 -24.72 -6.86
N VAL A 37 -0.78 -23.61 -6.37
CA VAL A 37 -2.24 -23.53 -6.15
C VAL A 37 -2.97 -23.67 -7.48
N ARG A 38 -4.17 -24.23 -7.46
CA ARG A 38 -4.99 -24.45 -8.65
C ARG A 38 -6.33 -23.79 -8.48
N TYR A 39 -6.79 -23.05 -9.50
CA TYR A 39 -8.16 -22.55 -9.50
C TYR A 39 -9.16 -23.70 -9.41
N ARG A 40 -10.16 -23.56 -8.55
CA ARG A 40 -11.30 -24.48 -8.51
C ARG A 40 -12.03 -24.43 -9.84
N ALA A 41 -12.74 -25.51 -10.18
CA ALA A 41 -13.41 -25.66 -11.48
C ALA A 41 -14.27 -24.46 -11.88
N LYS A 42 -15.02 -23.86 -10.93
CA LYS A 42 -15.87 -22.67 -11.13
C LYS A 42 -15.07 -21.44 -11.61
N PHE A 43 -13.81 -21.32 -11.24
CA PHE A 43 -13.00 -20.12 -11.45
C PHE A 43 -11.90 -20.28 -12.51
N LYS A 44 -11.86 -21.42 -13.21
CA LYS A 44 -10.83 -21.67 -14.23
C LYS A 44 -10.78 -20.60 -15.34
N GLU A 45 -11.94 -20.09 -15.76
CA GLU A 45 -12.00 -19.03 -16.78
C GLU A 45 -11.39 -17.70 -16.29
N ALA A 46 -11.39 -17.46 -14.96
CA ALA A 46 -10.85 -16.27 -14.36
C ALA A 46 -9.32 -16.34 -14.14
N GLU A 47 -8.66 -17.44 -14.46
CA GLU A 47 -7.20 -17.60 -14.30
C GLU A 47 -6.41 -16.49 -15.02
N GLN A 48 -6.92 -16.01 -16.16
CA GLN A 48 -6.28 -14.99 -16.97
C GLN A 48 -6.56 -13.55 -16.54
N THR A 49 -7.56 -13.31 -15.69
CA THR A 49 -8.07 -11.95 -15.41
C THR A 49 -8.28 -11.65 -13.92
N GLY A 50 -8.29 -12.67 -13.06
CA GLY A 50 -8.61 -12.55 -11.64
C GLY A 50 -7.49 -11.87 -10.86
N VAL A 51 -7.76 -10.63 -10.43
CA VAL A 51 -6.93 -9.86 -9.51
C VAL A 51 -7.68 -9.56 -8.20
N CYS A 52 -9.00 -9.61 -8.15
CA CYS A 52 -9.77 -9.34 -6.94
C CYS A 52 -11.05 -10.15 -6.88
N TYR A 53 -11.45 -10.57 -5.67
CA TYR A 53 -12.63 -11.40 -5.42
C TYR A 53 -13.05 -11.30 -3.94
N PRO A 54 -14.31 -11.55 -3.59
CA PRO A 54 -15.48 -11.58 -4.48
C PRO A 54 -15.87 -10.21 -5.03
N MET A 55 -16.49 -10.21 -6.21
CA MET A 55 -16.99 -9.01 -6.88
C MET A 55 -18.37 -9.23 -7.51
N ASP A 56 -19.08 -10.25 -7.07
CA ASP A 56 -20.34 -10.70 -7.66
C ASP A 56 -21.47 -9.65 -7.50
N SER A 57 -21.36 -8.75 -6.51
CA SER A 57 -22.37 -7.73 -6.25
C SER A 57 -21.81 -6.49 -5.52
N ARG A 58 -22.53 -5.36 -5.59
CA ARG A 58 -22.14 -4.12 -4.89
C ARG A 58 -22.42 -4.20 -3.38
N GLU A 59 -23.36 -5.04 -2.97
CA GLU A 59 -23.68 -5.31 -1.57
C GLU A 59 -22.47 -5.87 -0.82
N ILE A 60 -21.71 -6.78 -1.44
CA ILE A 60 -20.46 -7.32 -0.87
C ILE A 60 -19.45 -6.21 -0.57
N TYR A 61 -19.32 -5.24 -1.48
CA TYR A 61 -18.45 -4.08 -1.25
C TYR A 61 -18.92 -3.25 -0.05
N TYR A 62 -20.23 -2.99 0.07
CA TYR A 62 -20.74 -2.21 1.20
C TYR A 62 -20.65 -2.96 2.53
N GLU A 63 -20.87 -4.27 2.54
CA GLU A 63 -20.64 -5.12 3.73
C GLU A 63 -19.18 -5.05 4.17
N HIS A 64 -18.25 -5.19 3.22
CA HIS A 64 -16.82 -5.13 3.51
C HIS A 64 -16.38 -3.73 3.98
N VAL A 65 -16.94 -2.66 3.41
CA VAL A 65 -16.70 -1.29 3.91
C VAL A 65 -17.28 -1.11 5.31
N ALA A 66 -18.48 -1.64 5.60
CA ALA A 66 -19.07 -1.59 6.93
C ALA A 66 -18.23 -2.35 7.96
N ASP A 67 -17.69 -3.51 7.60
CA ASP A 67 -16.81 -4.33 8.44
C ASP A 67 -15.48 -3.60 8.72
N CYS A 68 -14.75 -3.20 7.67
CA CYS A 68 -13.43 -2.59 7.78
C CYS A 68 -13.44 -1.14 8.29
N MET A 69 -14.37 -0.31 7.83
CA MET A 69 -14.38 1.14 8.13
C MET A 69 -15.44 1.54 9.16
N GLY A 70 -16.50 0.74 9.33
CA GLY A 70 -17.58 0.99 10.29
C GLY A 70 -17.33 0.31 11.63
N ILE A 71 -17.22 -1.03 11.65
CA ILE A 71 -16.97 -1.82 12.86
C ILE A 71 -15.53 -1.59 13.33
N GLN A 72 -14.58 -1.58 12.39
CA GLN A 72 -13.15 -1.38 12.69
C GLN A 72 -12.60 -2.45 13.65
N GLY A 73 -13.05 -3.70 13.51
CA GLY A 73 -12.54 -4.86 14.25
C GLY A 73 -11.92 -5.91 13.33
N ASN A 74 -11.66 -7.09 13.88
CA ASN A 74 -11.39 -8.28 13.07
C ASN A 74 -12.62 -8.61 12.20
N PRO A 75 -12.43 -9.28 11.05
CA PRO A 75 -13.51 -9.57 10.11
C PRO A 75 -14.69 -10.29 10.74
N THR A 76 -15.91 -9.79 10.52
CA THR A 76 -17.16 -10.43 10.97
C THR A 76 -17.90 -11.13 9.84
N MET A 77 -17.57 -10.81 8.59
CA MET A 77 -18.12 -11.45 7.40
C MET A 77 -17.63 -12.90 7.26
N PRO A 78 -18.40 -13.78 6.61
CA PRO A 78 -17.88 -15.08 6.19
C PRO A 78 -16.67 -14.95 5.26
N PRO A 79 -15.63 -15.81 5.37
CA PRO A 79 -14.40 -15.71 4.55
C PRO A 79 -14.68 -15.67 3.03
N GLU A 80 -15.65 -16.43 2.54
CA GLU A 80 -16.03 -16.48 1.13
C GLU A 80 -16.66 -15.18 0.60
N ARG A 81 -17.04 -14.26 1.49
CA ARG A 81 -17.54 -12.93 1.15
C ARG A 81 -16.50 -11.83 1.35
N TYR A 82 -15.35 -12.14 1.93
CA TYR A 82 -14.34 -11.13 2.27
C TYR A 82 -13.50 -10.75 1.07
N MET A 83 -13.45 -9.46 0.75
CA MET A 83 -12.75 -9.00 -0.45
C MET A 83 -11.23 -9.02 -0.25
N TRP A 84 -10.56 -9.68 -1.18
CA TRP A 84 -9.11 -9.69 -1.29
C TRP A 84 -8.67 -9.38 -2.73
N LEU A 85 -7.41 -8.99 -2.85
CA LEU A 85 -6.70 -8.76 -4.11
C LEU A 85 -5.52 -9.73 -4.19
N TRP A 86 -5.32 -10.35 -5.33
CA TRP A 86 -4.30 -11.33 -5.62
C TRP A 86 -3.49 -10.94 -6.85
N ALA A 87 -2.23 -10.58 -6.62
CA ALA A 87 -1.32 -10.20 -7.70
C ALA A 87 -0.82 -11.44 -8.49
N GLY A 88 -0.60 -12.58 -7.84
CA GLY A 88 -0.17 -13.83 -8.48
C GLY A 88 1.34 -13.92 -8.65
N SER A 89 1.97 -14.90 -8.00
CA SER A 89 3.43 -15.03 -8.06
C SER A 89 3.95 -15.39 -9.45
N SER A 90 3.19 -16.13 -10.25
CA SER A 90 3.54 -16.40 -11.66
C SER A 90 3.50 -15.14 -12.54
N ARG A 91 2.82 -14.07 -12.11
CA ARG A 91 2.74 -12.78 -12.80
C ARG A 91 3.85 -11.81 -12.36
N ILE A 92 4.36 -12.00 -11.14
CA ILE A 92 5.40 -11.14 -10.54
C ILE A 92 6.80 -11.72 -10.76
N PHE A 93 6.95 -13.03 -10.57
CA PHE A 93 8.22 -13.73 -10.61
C PHE A 93 8.29 -14.65 -11.82
N THR A 94 9.14 -14.28 -12.78
CA THR A 94 9.60 -15.17 -13.85
C THR A 94 10.80 -15.98 -13.35
N PRO A 95 10.72 -17.31 -13.22
CA PRO A 95 11.80 -18.14 -12.66
C PRO A 95 13.16 -17.97 -13.34
N GLU A 96 13.16 -17.72 -14.66
CA GLU A 96 14.36 -17.48 -15.46
C GLU A 96 15.13 -16.23 -15.01
N TYR A 97 14.41 -15.18 -14.60
CA TYR A 97 14.97 -13.90 -14.20
C TYR A 97 15.01 -13.69 -12.68
N HIS A 98 14.23 -14.48 -11.92
CA HIS A 98 14.04 -14.32 -10.48
C HIS A 98 14.36 -15.61 -9.71
N SER A 99 15.37 -16.36 -10.14
CA SER A 99 15.79 -17.60 -9.49
C SER A 99 16.17 -17.39 -8.01
N GLN A 100 16.67 -16.22 -7.64
CA GLN A 100 16.95 -15.79 -6.26
C GLN A 100 15.70 -15.69 -5.37
N CYS A 101 14.51 -15.57 -5.96
CA CYS A 101 13.23 -15.48 -5.26
C CYS A 101 12.49 -16.83 -5.19
N THR A 102 13.09 -17.91 -5.69
CA THR A 102 12.47 -19.23 -5.77
C THR A 102 13.32 -20.30 -5.09
N ARG A 103 12.73 -21.44 -4.74
CA ARG A 103 13.43 -22.58 -4.16
C ARG A 103 13.07 -23.85 -4.95
N PRO A 104 14.03 -24.71 -5.31
CA PRO A 104 13.73 -25.95 -6.04
C PRO A 104 12.65 -26.79 -5.35
N GLY A 105 11.66 -27.25 -6.13
CA GLY A 105 10.56 -28.07 -5.64
C GLY A 105 9.63 -27.38 -4.64
N ARG A 106 9.59 -26.04 -4.64
CA ARG A 106 8.65 -25.24 -3.85
C ARG A 106 8.10 -24.10 -4.70
N TYR A 107 6.89 -23.70 -4.39
CA TYR A 107 6.18 -22.64 -5.10
C TYR A 107 5.74 -21.59 -4.08
N LEU A 108 6.03 -20.33 -4.39
CA LEU A 108 5.53 -19.20 -3.63
C LEU A 108 4.26 -18.71 -4.31
N GLU A 109 3.21 -18.47 -3.52
CA GLU A 109 2.04 -17.73 -3.96
C GLU A 109 1.91 -16.45 -3.13
N SER A 110 1.85 -15.32 -3.81
CA SER A 110 2.00 -13.96 -3.28
C SER A 110 1.68 -12.95 -4.38
N SER A 111 1.24 -11.72 -4.08
CA SER A 111 0.72 -11.26 -2.79
C SER A 111 -0.80 -11.33 -2.80
N ILE A 112 -1.38 -11.98 -1.79
CA ILE A 112 -2.81 -11.88 -1.50
C ILE A 112 -2.96 -10.84 -0.39
N VAL A 113 -3.67 -9.75 -0.66
CA VAL A 113 -3.90 -8.67 0.30
C VAL A 113 -5.39 -8.52 0.54
N ALA A 114 -5.77 -8.36 1.81
CA ALA A 114 -7.14 -8.04 2.19
C ALA A 114 -7.14 -6.73 2.95
N TYR A 115 -8.17 -5.91 2.76
CA TYR A 115 -8.28 -4.69 3.56
C TYR A 115 -8.58 -5.07 5.00
N VAL A 116 -7.99 -4.34 5.94
CA VAL A 116 -8.32 -4.43 7.37
C VAL A 116 -8.30 -3.01 7.95
N PRO A 117 -8.86 -2.78 9.15
CA PRO A 117 -8.76 -1.46 9.78
C PRO A 117 -7.30 -1.08 10.03
N PRO A 118 -6.92 0.21 9.94
CA PRO A 118 -5.61 0.64 10.41
C PRO A 118 -5.47 0.36 11.91
N PRO A 119 -4.27 -0.03 12.40
CA PRO A 119 -4.04 -0.40 13.79
C PRO A 119 -4.65 0.57 14.79
N GLU A 120 -4.39 1.86 14.64
CA GLU A 120 -4.82 2.91 15.56
C GLU A 120 -6.33 3.12 15.62
N TYR A 121 -7.08 2.64 14.63
CA TYR A 121 -8.54 2.68 14.61
C TYR A 121 -9.20 1.34 14.99
N HIS A 122 -8.41 0.30 15.26
CA HIS A 122 -8.99 -0.98 15.63
C HIS A 122 -9.65 -0.89 17.02
N VAL A 123 -10.89 -1.37 17.17
CA VAL A 123 -11.69 -1.21 18.41
C VAL A 123 -11.02 -1.82 19.65
N ASP A 124 -10.32 -2.94 19.48
CA ASP A 124 -9.55 -3.60 20.55
C ASP A 124 -8.09 -3.09 20.68
N GLY A 125 -7.73 -1.99 19.99
CA GLY A 125 -6.42 -1.35 20.01
C GLY A 125 -5.44 -1.84 18.94
N PRO A 126 -4.28 -1.17 18.79
CA PRO A 126 -3.38 -1.31 17.63
C PRO A 126 -2.71 -2.67 17.47
N ASP A 127 -2.59 -3.45 18.54
CA ASP A 127 -2.01 -4.80 18.51
C ASP A 127 -3.08 -5.91 18.38
N ALA A 128 -4.36 -5.57 18.21
CA ALA A 128 -5.44 -6.55 18.20
C ALA A 128 -5.30 -7.63 17.12
N ILE A 129 -4.99 -7.24 15.88
CA ILE A 129 -4.80 -8.17 14.76
C ILE A 129 -3.60 -9.10 15.02
N ASN A 130 -2.54 -8.60 15.67
CA ASN A 130 -1.39 -9.42 16.06
C ASN A 130 -1.74 -10.44 17.14
N ARG A 131 -2.50 -10.04 18.16
CA ARG A 131 -2.94 -10.94 19.23
C ARG A 131 -3.78 -12.10 18.70
N ASP A 132 -4.57 -11.87 17.64
CA ASP A 132 -5.41 -12.88 16.97
C ASP A 132 -4.83 -13.37 15.63
N LYS A 133 -3.51 -13.23 15.41
CA LYS A 133 -2.88 -13.46 14.11
C LYS A 133 -3.11 -14.86 13.54
N ASP A 134 -3.15 -15.90 14.38
CA ASP A 134 -3.40 -17.26 13.91
C ASP A 134 -4.83 -17.46 13.39
N LYS A 135 -5.83 -16.84 14.05
CA LYS A 135 -7.21 -16.82 13.57
C LYS A 135 -7.33 -16.02 12.28
N MET A 136 -6.66 -14.87 12.21
CA MET A 136 -6.62 -14.05 11.00
C MET A 136 -5.96 -14.80 9.83
N ASN A 137 -4.87 -15.52 10.08
CA ASN A 137 -4.23 -16.36 9.07
C ASN A 137 -5.18 -17.45 8.56
N ALA A 138 -5.86 -18.16 9.47
CA ALA A 138 -6.84 -19.16 9.08
C ALA A 138 -7.96 -18.55 8.24
N TYR A 139 -8.53 -17.42 8.70
CA TYR A 139 -9.58 -16.68 7.99
C TYR A 139 -9.16 -16.26 6.58
N MET A 140 -7.99 -15.64 6.43
CA MET A 140 -7.47 -15.17 5.14
C MET A 140 -7.15 -16.33 4.19
N ARG A 141 -6.67 -17.45 4.72
CA ARG A 141 -6.48 -18.68 3.96
C ARG A 141 -7.81 -19.23 3.49
N ASP A 142 -8.82 -19.32 4.35
CA ASP A 142 -10.14 -19.84 4.00
C ASP A 142 -10.82 -18.96 2.94
N ALA A 143 -10.69 -17.64 3.07
CA ALA A 143 -11.18 -16.67 2.09
C ALA A 143 -10.56 -16.89 0.71
N PHE A 144 -9.23 -17.12 0.65
CA PHE A 144 -8.55 -17.41 -0.62
C PHE A 144 -8.82 -18.83 -1.13
N SER A 145 -8.91 -19.82 -0.24
CA SER A 145 -9.31 -21.20 -0.58
C SER A 145 -10.73 -21.31 -1.14
N SER A 146 -11.55 -20.25 -1.07
CA SER A 146 -12.84 -20.21 -1.78
C SER A 146 -12.66 -20.27 -3.30
N VAL A 147 -11.53 -19.79 -3.83
CA VAL A 147 -11.25 -19.77 -5.28
C VAL A 147 -10.19 -20.76 -5.73
N VAL A 148 -9.27 -21.15 -4.85
CA VAL A 148 -8.16 -22.07 -5.17
C VAL A 148 -8.17 -23.33 -4.30
N GLU A 149 -7.47 -24.35 -4.77
CA GLU A 149 -7.13 -25.59 -4.07
C GLU A 149 -5.61 -25.67 -3.88
N GLY A 150 -5.16 -26.38 -2.86
CA GLY A 150 -3.74 -26.62 -2.59
C GLY A 150 -3.16 -25.76 -1.46
N LEU A 151 -4.00 -25.11 -0.66
CA LEU A 151 -3.60 -24.41 0.57
C LEU A 151 -3.80 -25.27 1.82
N GLU A 152 -4.09 -26.56 1.63
CA GLU A 152 -4.24 -27.56 2.66
C GLU A 152 -2.94 -28.37 2.81
N GLU A 153 -2.74 -29.01 3.97
CA GLU A 153 -1.70 -30.01 4.11
C GLU A 153 -2.00 -31.24 3.24
N PRO A 154 -0.98 -31.92 2.68
CA PRO A 154 0.46 -31.67 2.89
C PRO A 154 1.07 -30.66 1.90
N ASN A 155 0.26 -30.04 1.04
CA ASN A 155 0.77 -29.12 0.03
C ASN A 155 1.25 -27.80 0.64
N LEU A 156 0.48 -27.21 1.56
CA LEU A 156 0.87 -26.02 2.30
C LEU A 156 2.08 -26.33 3.20
N VAL A 157 3.21 -25.71 2.88
CA VAL A 157 4.44 -25.80 3.67
C VAL A 157 4.49 -24.70 4.71
N ARG A 158 4.09 -23.48 4.33
CA ARG A 158 4.10 -22.33 5.23
C ARG A 158 3.13 -21.25 4.76
N HIS A 159 2.44 -20.62 5.70
CA HIS A 159 1.73 -19.36 5.50
C HIS A 159 2.44 -18.26 6.28
N TRP A 160 2.76 -17.16 5.62
CA TRP A 160 3.15 -15.90 6.24
C TRP A 160 2.04 -14.88 6.09
N GLY A 161 1.39 -14.54 7.19
CA GLY A 161 0.59 -13.32 7.31
C GLY A 161 1.46 -12.17 7.82
N LEU A 162 1.25 -10.98 7.28
CA LEU A 162 1.89 -9.75 7.68
C LEU A 162 0.81 -8.73 8.03
N THR A 163 0.66 -8.47 9.31
CA THR A 163 -0.36 -7.53 9.81
C THR A 163 0.03 -6.09 9.49
N PRO A 164 -0.92 -5.13 9.53
CA PRO A 164 -0.59 -3.73 9.33
C PRO A 164 0.45 -3.18 10.29
N GLN A 165 0.40 -3.57 11.57
CA GLN A 165 1.36 -3.11 12.57
C GLN A 165 2.75 -3.70 12.31
N GLU A 166 2.84 -4.96 11.87
CA GLU A 166 4.11 -5.56 11.46
C GLU A 166 4.69 -4.90 10.21
N GLN A 167 3.83 -4.47 9.26
CA GLN A 167 4.26 -3.71 8.08
C GLN A 167 4.89 -2.40 8.49
N GLU A 168 4.21 -1.62 9.33
CA GLU A 168 4.71 -0.34 9.82
C GLU A 168 6.02 -0.51 10.62
N PHE A 169 6.10 -1.54 11.47
CA PHE A 169 7.32 -1.83 12.24
C PHE A 169 8.52 -2.15 11.33
N ARG A 170 8.31 -2.90 10.25
CA ARG A 170 9.37 -3.27 9.30
C ARG A 170 9.70 -2.17 8.29
N ASN A 171 8.72 -1.33 7.99
CA ASN A 171 8.83 -0.24 7.05
C ASN A 171 8.07 0.97 7.58
N THR A 172 8.81 1.91 8.18
CA THR A 172 8.24 3.15 8.72
C THR A 172 7.58 4.03 7.65
N GLY A 173 7.82 3.77 6.36
CA GLY A 173 7.12 4.38 5.23
C GLY A 173 5.76 3.72 4.89
N MET A 174 5.34 2.72 5.66
CA MET A 174 4.02 2.07 5.57
C MET A 174 3.24 2.29 6.86
N LEU A 175 3.10 3.56 7.26
CA LEU A 175 2.32 3.98 8.43
C LEU A 175 0.93 3.32 8.39
N GLY A 176 0.45 2.78 9.50
CA GLY A 176 -0.84 2.09 9.59
C GLY A 176 -0.98 0.87 8.66
N GLY A 177 0.10 0.35 8.11
CA GLY A 177 0.10 -0.68 7.06
C GLY A 177 -0.59 -0.24 5.77
N THR A 178 -0.68 1.06 5.49
CA THR A 178 -1.35 1.56 4.30
C THR A 178 -0.44 1.57 3.07
N TRP A 179 -0.87 0.92 2.00
CA TRP A 179 -0.18 0.98 0.71
C TRP A 179 -0.28 2.37 0.07
N TYR A 180 -1.30 3.14 0.47
CA TYR A 180 -1.60 4.47 -0.05
C TYR A 180 -1.09 5.60 0.83
N GLY A 181 -0.52 5.32 2.01
CA GLY A 181 0.09 6.32 2.88
C GLY A 181 -0.89 7.22 3.65
N ILE A 182 -1.96 7.70 3.01
CA ILE A 182 -3.07 8.46 3.62
C ILE A 182 -4.39 8.14 2.89
N ARG A 183 -5.53 8.58 3.45
CA ARG A 183 -6.89 8.26 3.03
C ARG A 183 -7.17 8.65 1.58
N GLN A 184 -7.98 7.81 0.96
CA GLN A 184 -8.32 7.89 -0.45
C GLN A 184 -9.57 8.72 -0.71
N CYS A 185 -9.49 10.03 -0.50
CA CYS A 185 -10.65 10.92 -0.55
C CYS A 185 -10.31 12.30 -1.10
N ARG A 186 -11.33 13.05 -1.50
CA ARG A 186 -11.19 14.33 -2.20
C ARG A 186 -10.21 15.31 -1.53
N ASP A 187 -10.21 15.41 -0.20
CA ASP A 187 -9.40 16.33 0.59
C ASP A 187 -7.97 15.82 0.92
N GLN A 188 -7.63 14.59 0.53
CA GLN A 188 -6.30 14.00 0.78
C GLN A 188 -5.74 13.33 -0.49
N TRP A 189 -6.15 13.80 -1.67
CA TRP A 189 -5.81 13.17 -2.94
C TRP A 189 -5.18 14.17 -3.93
N TRP A 190 -4.39 13.65 -4.89
CA TRP A 190 -3.65 14.43 -5.89
C TRP A 190 -2.82 15.55 -5.29
N ASN A 191 -3.13 16.80 -5.62
CA ASN A 191 -2.43 18.02 -5.21
C ASN A 191 -2.74 18.42 -3.77
N GLU A 192 -3.58 17.68 -3.05
CA GLU A 192 -3.82 17.88 -1.62
C GLU A 192 -2.89 17.01 -0.76
N ARG A 193 -1.91 16.31 -1.38
CA ARG A 193 -1.08 15.28 -0.72
C ARG A 193 0.31 15.77 -0.29
N PRO A 194 0.78 15.38 0.92
CA PRO A 194 -0.05 14.94 2.04
C PRO A 194 -0.91 16.08 2.58
N LEU A 195 -0.47 17.32 2.35
CA LEU A 195 -1.18 18.57 2.55
C LEU A 195 -0.94 19.43 1.29
N PRO A 196 -1.87 20.30 0.89
CA PRO A 196 -1.71 21.12 -0.32
C PRO A 196 -0.43 21.96 -0.36
N GLU A 197 0.02 22.50 0.78
CA GLU A 197 1.26 23.28 0.84
C GLU A 197 2.54 22.43 0.71
N MET A 198 2.42 21.10 0.78
CA MET A 198 3.52 20.14 0.58
C MET A 198 3.46 19.45 -0.79
N ALA A 199 2.47 19.78 -1.63
CA ALA A 199 2.29 19.16 -2.95
C ALA A 199 3.44 19.48 -3.93
N ARG A 200 4.15 20.60 -3.70
CA ARG A 200 5.43 20.94 -4.35
C ARG A 200 6.63 20.45 -3.55
N TYR A 201 6.47 19.38 -2.77
CA TYR A 201 7.51 18.65 -2.04
C TYR A 201 8.22 19.42 -0.92
N ARG A 202 8.26 20.76 -0.92
CA ARG A 202 8.87 21.57 0.14
C ARG A 202 8.14 21.37 1.47
N VAL A 203 8.88 21.22 2.57
CA VAL A 203 8.30 21.21 3.91
C VAL A 203 8.17 22.65 4.42
N PRO A 204 6.94 23.12 4.75
CA PRO A 204 6.73 24.49 5.17
C PRO A 204 7.54 24.84 6.44
N GLY A 205 8.21 25.99 6.40
CA GLY A 205 8.99 26.50 7.52
C GLY A 205 10.36 25.85 7.74
N ILE A 206 10.79 24.92 6.87
CA ILE A 206 12.08 24.25 6.97
C ILE A 206 12.80 24.29 5.61
N ASP A 207 13.75 25.21 5.49
CA ASP A 207 14.52 25.39 4.26
C ASP A 207 15.36 24.14 3.92
N GLY A 208 15.34 23.75 2.64
CA GLY A 208 16.10 22.60 2.14
C GLY A 208 15.57 21.23 2.55
N LEU A 209 14.40 21.15 3.20
CA LEU A 209 13.74 19.89 3.50
C LEU A 209 12.60 19.61 2.51
N TYR A 210 12.67 18.44 1.88
CA TYR A 210 11.70 18.00 0.88
C TYR A 210 11.08 16.65 1.26
N LEU A 211 9.79 16.50 1.04
CA LEU A 211 9.02 15.28 1.27
C LEU A 211 8.92 14.46 -0.01
N CYS A 212 9.66 13.36 -0.08
CA CYS A 212 9.66 12.42 -1.19
C CYS A 212 9.10 11.05 -0.78
N HIS A 213 7.92 11.02 -0.18
CA HIS A 213 7.36 9.78 0.35
C HIS A 213 6.60 8.99 -0.73
N GLN A 214 6.96 7.72 -0.93
CA GLN A 214 6.49 6.83 -2.01
C GLN A 214 4.97 6.74 -2.21
N SER A 215 4.19 6.90 -1.13
CA SER A 215 2.73 6.80 -1.19
C SER A 215 2.02 8.10 -0.77
N SER A 216 2.46 8.74 0.32
CA SER A 216 1.84 9.96 0.87
C SER A 216 2.17 11.28 0.16
N ALA A 217 3.26 11.39 -0.60
CA ALA A 217 3.55 12.62 -1.35
C ALA A 217 2.69 12.69 -2.63
N HIS A 218 2.54 13.88 -3.21
CA HIS A 218 2.00 14.03 -4.57
C HIS A 218 2.86 13.25 -5.58
N PRO A 219 2.30 12.64 -6.65
CA PRO A 219 0.88 12.41 -6.93
C PRO A 219 0.26 11.27 -6.10
N GLY A 220 1.09 10.48 -5.43
CA GLY A 220 0.71 9.42 -4.50
C GLY A 220 0.46 8.06 -5.13
N GLY A 221 0.06 7.09 -4.32
CA GLY A 221 -0.55 5.85 -4.80
C GLY A 221 0.28 4.95 -5.69
N LEU A 222 1.54 4.70 -5.31
CA LEU A 222 2.48 3.85 -6.06
C LEU A 222 2.93 4.44 -7.42
N CYS A 223 2.74 5.73 -7.67
CA CYS A 223 3.43 6.44 -8.75
C CYS A 223 4.92 6.67 -8.42
N LEU A 224 5.63 5.60 -8.08
CA LEU A 224 6.97 5.62 -7.46
C LEU A 224 7.97 6.48 -8.22
N MET A 225 8.00 6.33 -9.55
CA MET A 225 8.92 7.08 -10.42
C MET A 225 8.53 8.55 -10.59
N ALA A 226 7.23 8.87 -10.53
CA ALA A 226 6.75 10.23 -10.72
C ALA A 226 7.15 11.15 -9.56
N ILE A 227 7.25 10.62 -8.34
CA ILE A 227 7.57 11.39 -7.14
C ILE A 227 8.99 11.97 -7.24
N GLY A 228 10.00 11.12 -7.52
CA GLY A 228 11.38 11.57 -7.68
C GLY A 228 11.54 12.50 -8.90
N TYR A 229 10.86 12.20 -10.00
CA TYR A 229 10.87 13.03 -11.20
C TYR A 229 10.28 14.43 -10.97
N ASN A 230 9.16 14.52 -10.29
CA ASN A 230 8.53 15.79 -9.94
C ASN A 230 9.36 16.56 -8.91
N LEU A 231 9.93 15.88 -7.90
CA LEU A 231 10.84 16.49 -6.95
C LEU A 231 12.03 17.14 -7.66
N MET A 232 12.58 16.53 -8.71
CA MET A 232 13.70 17.11 -9.45
C MET A 232 13.38 18.49 -10.05
N HIS A 233 12.14 18.71 -10.52
CA HIS A 233 11.74 20.04 -10.98
C HIS A 233 11.84 21.09 -9.85
N ILE A 234 11.43 20.70 -8.63
CA ILE A 234 11.49 21.56 -7.44
C ILE A 234 12.93 21.82 -7.01
N LEU A 235 13.80 20.81 -7.07
CA LEU A 235 15.22 20.95 -6.74
C LEU A 235 15.94 21.89 -7.72
N ILE A 236 15.57 21.85 -9.01
CA ILE A 236 16.08 22.79 -10.01
C ILE A 236 15.58 24.21 -9.74
N GLU A 237 14.28 24.37 -9.45
CA GLU A 237 13.70 25.67 -9.09
C GLU A 237 14.38 26.34 -7.91
N ASP A 238 14.79 25.54 -6.92
CA ASP A 238 15.47 26.01 -5.72
C ASP A 238 16.99 26.15 -5.90
N GLY A 239 17.53 25.87 -7.09
CA GLY A 239 18.97 25.95 -7.37
C GLY A 239 19.80 24.89 -6.63
N ILE A 240 19.16 23.82 -6.15
CA ILE A 240 19.83 22.68 -5.51
C ILE A 240 20.45 21.75 -6.56
N ALA A 241 19.79 21.62 -7.71
CA ALA A 241 20.25 20.85 -8.84
C ALA A 241 20.34 21.73 -10.09
N GLU A 242 21.39 21.56 -10.89
CA GLU A 242 21.50 22.17 -12.21
C GLU A 242 21.07 21.14 -13.27
N PRO A 243 20.14 21.48 -14.18
CA PRO A 243 19.74 20.57 -15.24
C PRO A 243 20.89 20.40 -16.25
N GLY A 244 21.16 19.15 -16.65
CA GLY A 244 22.08 18.81 -17.74
C GLY A 244 21.39 18.06 -18.87
N ASP A 245 22.16 17.48 -19.79
CA ASP A 245 21.64 16.75 -20.97
C ASP A 245 20.72 15.56 -20.65
N TRP A 246 20.75 15.08 -19.40
CA TRP A 246 19.90 13.99 -18.89
C TRP A 246 18.49 14.47 -18.50
N TRP A 247 18.29 15.77 -18.35
CA TRP A 247 17.04 16.34 -17.84
C TRP A 247 16.02 16.55 -18.95
N TYR A 248 14.81 16.03 -18.73
CA TYR A 248 13.66 16.29 -19.58
C TYR A 248 12.50 16.75 -18.71
N ALA A 249 12.20 18.05 -18.76
CA ALA A 249 11.06 18.62 -18.04
C ALA A 249 9.74 18.09 -18.61
N SER A 250 8.73 17.94 -17.76
CA SER A 250 7.41 17.55 -18.23
C SER A 250 6.84 18.67 -19.11
N PRO A 251 6.25 18.38 -20.27
CA PRO A 251 5.61 19.40 -21.11
C PRO A 251 4.40 20.05 -20.42
N TRP A 252 3.92 19.45 -19.33
CA TRP A 252 2.81 19.95 -18.50
C TRP A 252 3.29 20.59 -17.19
N TYR A 253 4.60 20.72 -16.99
CA TYR A 253 5.13 21.35 -15.80
C TYR A 253 4.80 22.84 -15.78
N ILE A 254 4.38 23.34 -14.62
CA ILE A 254 4.08 24.76 -14.40
C ILE A 254 5.12 25.32 -13.43
N PRO A 255 6.11 26.08 -13.93
CA PRO A 255 7.14 26.67 -13.07
C PRO A 255 6.57 27.59 -11.99
N GLU A 256 7.20 27.59 -10.82
CA GLU A 256 6.86 28.56 -9.78
C GLU A 256 7.27 29.97 -10.20
N LYS A 257 6.33 30.90 -10.10
CA LYS A 257 6.61 32.30 -10.44
C LYS A 257 7.72 32.85 -9.54
N GLY A 258 8.80 33.33 -10.14
CA GLY A 258 9.94 33.91 -9.44
C GLY A 258 11.05 32.92 -9.06
N LYS A 259 10.94 31.64 -9.44
CA LYS A 259 12.00 30.64 -9.33
C LYS A 259 12.68 30.39 -10.67
N ILE A 260 13.82 29.69 -10.63
CA ILE A 260 14.50 29.21 -11.85
C ILE A 260 13.57 28.21 -12.54
N SER A 261 13.31 28.37 -13.83
CA SER A 261 12.47 27.39 -14.54
C SER A 261 13.19 26.04 -14.64
N ALA A 262 12.52 24.96 -14.25
CA ALA A 262 12.97 23.60 -14.55
C ALA A 262 12.71 23.21 -16.01
N VAL A 263 11.91 23.99 -16.75
CA VAL A 263 11.80 23.89 -18.22
C VAL A 263 12.97 24.65 -18.83
N PRO A 264 13.84 24.00 -19.63
CA PRO A 264 14.94 24.65 -20.33
C PRO A 264 14.53 25.80 -21.23
#